data_AF-C1E2S1-F1
#
_entry.id   AF-C1E2S1-F1
#
_cell.length_a   1.000
_cell.length_b   1.000
_cell.length_c   1.000
_cell.angle_alpha   90.00
_cell.angle_beta   90.00
_cell.angle_gamma   90.00
#
_symmetry.space_group_name_H-M   'P 1'
#
loop_
_entity.id
_entity.type
_entity.pdbx_description
1 polymer ?
#
loop_
_entity_poly.entity_id
_entity_poly.type
_entity_poly.pdbx_seq_one_letter_code
_entity_poly.pdbx_strand_id
1 'polypeptide(L)'
;MRGQKSRSGPGVRPGFEGGQTPMHRRFPKLKGIAGGMGAGKAKYVTVNVDDISAAFAANKLAAGSDVSIESLKAAGVINATGHYRNLPLKVLGDGEMAAGVKVHAAAFSESAKAKIEAAGGSVEVVPGRKKWVREAAAANA
;
A
#
# COMPACT_ATOMS: atom_id res chain seq x y z
N MET A 1 34.04 -9.75 39.38
CA MET A 1 32.71 -10.39 39.32
C MET A 1 32.75 -11.53 38.31
N ARG A 2 32.30 -12.73 38.68
CA ARG A 2 32.24 -13.91 37.81
C ARG A 2 30.78 -14.30 37.60
N GLY A 3 30.36 -14.57 36.38
CA GLY A 3 28.98 -14.98 36.08
C GLY A 3 28.85 -15.57 34.69
N GLN A 4 27.72 -16.21 34.39
CA GLN A 4 27.48 -16.78 33.07
C GLN A 4 27.67 -15.75 31.93
N LYS A 5 27.25 -14.49 32.17
CA LYS A 5 27.40 -13.38 31.21
C LYS A 5 28.83 -12.86 31.04
N SER A 6 29.77 -13.25 31.92
CA SER A 6 31.18 -12.83 31.85
C SER A 6 32.09 -13.91 31.26
N ARG A 7 31.53 -15.04 30.83
CA ARG A 7 32.28 -16.15 30.22
C ARG A 7 32.36 -15.97 28.71
N SER A 8 33.45 -16.43 28.11
CA SER A 8 33.55 -16.57 26.66
C SER A 8 32.59 -17.65 26.14
N GLY A 9 32.05 -17.42 24.94
CA GLY A 9 31.07 -18.31 24.29
C GLY A 9 29.68 -17.69 24.13
N PRO A 10 28.76 -18.36 23.43
CA PRO A 10 27.38 -17.89 23.26
C PRO A 10 26.65 -17.75 24.60
N GLY A 11 26.02 -16.60 24.81
CA GLY A 11 25.22 -16.35 26.00
C GLY A 11 23.87 -17.08 26.00
N VAL A 12 23.02 -16.74 26.97
CA VAL A 12 21.64 -17.22 27.00
C VAL A 12 20.86 -16.72 25.78
N ARG A 13 19.96 -17.55 25.24
CA ARG A 13 19.16 -17.18 24.08
C ARG A 13 18.26 -15.96 24.41
N PRO A 14 18.10 -15.00 23.48
CA PRO A 14 17.10 -13.94 23.64
C PRO A 14 15.71 -14.52 23.96
N GLY A 15 15.04 -13.95 24.96
CA GLY A 15 13.73 -14.41 25.43
C GLY A 15 13.78 -15.60 26.40
N PHE A 16 14.94 -15.96 26.96
CA PHE A 16 15.05 -16.92 28.06
C PHE A 16 14.89 -16.24 29.42
N GLU A 17 13.95 -16.73 30.24
CA GLU A 17 13.57 -16.16 31.54
C GLU A 17 13.99 -17.06 32.71
N GLY A 18 15.20 -17.64 32.66
CA GLY A 18 15.78 -18.36 33.80
C GLY A 18 15.14 -19.71 34.15
N GLY A 19 14.39 -20.31 33.22
CA GLY A 19 13.68 -21.59 33.43
C GLY A 19 12.16 -21.46 33.54
N GLN A 20 11.65 -20.23 33.68
CA GLN A 20 10.22 -19.97 33.56
C GLN A 20 9.74 -20.21 32.11
N THR A 21 8.46 -20.57 31.93
CA THR A 21 7.84 -20.63 30.58
C THR A 21 7.96 -19.25 29.91
N PRO A 22 8.69 -19.10 28.80
CA PRO A 22 8.93 -17.78 28.23
C PRO A 22 7.64 -17.07 27.78
N MET A 23 7.62 -15.74 27.83
CA MET A 23 6.46 -14.92 27.46
C MET A 23 5.84 -15.29 26.10
N HIS A 24 6.66 -15.50 25.07
CA HIS A 24 6.20 -15.87 23.72
C HIS A 24 5.52 -17.24 23.63
N ARG A 25 5.58 -18.05 24.69
CA ARG A 25 4.86 -19.33 24.83
C ARG A 25 3.63 -19.24 25.73
N ARG A 26 3.52 -18.19 26.55
CA ARG A 26 2.35 -17.97 27.42
C ARG A 26 1.16 -17.42 26.64
N PHE A 27 1.43 -16.63 25.60
CA PHE A 27 0.38 -16.05 24.76
C PHE A 27 0.01 -16.96 23.59
N PRO A 28 -1.28 -16.99 23.18
CA PRO A 28 -1.70 -17.68 21.98
C PRO A 28 -1.10 -17.02 20.73
N LYS A 29 -0.93 -17.82 19.67
CA LYS A 29 -0.50 -17.31 18.37
C LYS A 29 -1.56 -16.36 17.79
N LEU A 30 -1.12 -15.44 16.94
CA LEU A 30 -1.99 -14.51 16.23
C LEU A 30 -3.07 -15.26 15.42
N LYS A 31 -4.28 -14.70 15.41
CA LYS A 31 -5.41 -15.19 14.61
C LYS A 31 -5.02 -15.29 13.13
N GLY A 32 -5.56 -16.28 12.43
CA GLY A 32 -5.23 -16.57 11.02
C GLY A 32 -3.90 -17.30 10.87
N ILE A 33 -2.80 -16.76 11.40
CA ILE A 33 -1.46 -17.37 11.32
C ILE A 33 -1.44 -18.72 12.03
N ALA A 34 -2.09 -18.81 13.20
CA ALA A 34 -2.22 -20.06 13.95
C ALA A 34 -2.88 -21.19 13.14
N GLY A 35 -3.79 -20.85 12.21
CA GLY A 35 -4.51 -21.79 11.35
C GLY A 35 -3.97 -21.88 9.92
N GLY A 36 -2.80 -21.30 9.63
CA GLY A 36 -2.20 -21.34 8.28
C GLY A 36 -2.85 -20.44 7.24
N MET A 37 -3.72 -19.50 7.63
CA MET A 37 -4.27 -18.51 6.71
C MET A 37 -3.17 -17.54 6.26
N GLY A 38 -3.09 -17.29 4.95
CA GLY A 38 -2.14 -16.34 4.39
C GLY A 38 -2.36 -14.92 4.90
N ALA A 39 -1.27 -14.20 5.18
CA ALA A 39 -1.35 -12.79 5.59
C ALA A 39 -1.92 -11.92 4.46
N GLY A 40 -2.79 -10.98 4.82
CA GLY A 40 -3.31 -9.97 3.88
C GLY A 40 -2.17 -9.10 3.35
N LYS A 41 -2.03 -9.05 2.02
CA LYS A 41 -1.04 -8.19 1.35
C LYS A 41 -1.72 -6.97 0.73
N ALA A 42 -0.96 -5.89 0.59
CA ALA A 42 -1.39 -4.72 -0.16
C ALA A 42 -1.69 -5.12 -1.62
N LYS A 43 -2.86 -4.67 -2.11
CA LYS A 43 -3.35 -4.93 -3.47
C LYS A 43 -3.18 -3.74 -4.41
N TYR A 44 -2.92 -2.57 -3.84
CA TYR A 44 -2.79 -1.30 -4.57
C TYR A 44 -1.57 -0.55 -4.06
N VAL A 45 -1.00 0.29 -4.93
CA VAL A 45 -0.15 1.40 -4.52
C VAL A 45 -1.07 2.56 -4.18
N THR A 46 -1.01 3.06 -2.96
CA THR A 46 -1.88 4.13 -2.48
C THR A 46 -1.18 5.48 -2.51
N VAL A 47 -1.88 6.51 -2.99
CA VAL A 47 -1.42 7.90 -2.98
C VAL A 47 -2.57 8.79 -2.54
N ASN A 48 -2.29 9.78 -1.70
CA ASN A 48 -3.30 10.75 -1.27
C ASN A 48 -3.38 11.94 -2.22
N VAL A 49 -4.49 12.67 -2.14
CA VAL A 49 -4.66 13.91 -2.92
C VAL A 49 -3.64 14.98 -2.50
N ASP A 50 -3.28 15.01 -1.21
CA ASP A 50 -2.24 15.90 -0.68
C ASP A 50 -0.88 15.69 -1.35
N ASP A 51 -0.45 14.43 -1.49
CA ASP A 51 0.84 14.08 -2.12
C ASP A 51 0.91 14.58 -3.57
N ILE A 52 -0.23 14.51 -4.29
CA ILE A 52 -0.35 15.00 -5.66
C ILE A 52 -0.29 16.53 -5.67
N SER A 53 -1.02 17.19 -4.77
CA SER A 53 -1.00 18.65 -4.61
C SER A 53 0.41 19.17 -4.31
N ALA A 54 1.12 18.51 -3.38
CA ALA A 54 2.50 18.82 -3.04
C ALA A 54 3.47 18.62 -4.22
N ALA A 55 3.24 17.61 -5.06
CA ALA A 55 4.05 17.39 -6.26
C ALA A 55 3.88 18.50 -7.31
N PHE A 56 2.68 19.08 -7.43
CA PHE A 56 2.44 20.27 -8.26
C PHE A 56 3.09 21.51 -7.65
N ALA A 57 2.93 21.74 -6.34
CA ALA A 57 3.56 22.87 -5.65
C ALA A 57 5.09 22.85 -5.77
N ALA A 58 5.69 21.66 -5.76
CA ALA A 58 7.13 21.46 -5.94
C ALA A 58 7.60 21.48 -7.41
N ASN A 59 6.73 21.82 -8.37
CA ASN A 59 7.00 21.79 -9.82
C ASN A 59 7.53 20.44 -10.34
N LYS A 60 7.23 19.34 -9.64
CA LYS A 60 7.62 17.98 -10.07
C LYS A 60 6.68 17.41 -11.11
N LEU A 61 5.47 17.95 -11.18
CA LEU A 61 4.47 17.67 -12.21
C LEU A 61 4.08 18.97 -12.91
N ALA A 62 4.02 18.96 -14.23
CA ALA A 62 3.62 20.14 -15.01
C ALA A 62 2.12 20.39 -14.87
N ALA A 63 1.71 21.65 -14.73
CA ALA A 63 0.30 22.03 -14.67
C ALA A 63 -0.45 21.53 -15.93
N GLY A 64 -1.51 20.75 -15.75
CA GLY A 64 -2.27 20.14 -16.83
C GLY A 64 -1.75 18.79 -17.33
N SER A 65 -0.71 18.22 -16.69
CA SER A 65 -0.25 16.86 -17.00
C SER A 65 -1.15 15.77 -16.41
N ASP A 66 -1.23 14.64 -17.11
CA ASP A 66 -1.98 13.46 -16.67
C ASP A 66 -1.25 12.75 -15.52
N VAL A 67 -1.97 12.51 -14.43
CA VAL A 67 -1.46 11.79 -13.26
C VAL A 67 -1.70 10.29 -13.45
N SER A 68 -0.63 9.57 -13.73
CA SER A 68 -0.58 8.13 -13.91
C SER A 68 0.50 7.52 -13.00
N ILE A 69 0.56 6.20 -12.92
CA ILE A 69 1.63 5.50 -12.17
C ILE A 69 3.01 5.90 -12.67
N GLU A 70 3.16 6.12 -13.98
CA GLU A 70 4.45 6.41 -14.61
C GLU A 70 4.87 7.85 -14.32
N SER A 71 3.94 8.81 -14.41
CA SER A 71 4.25 10.20 -14.08
C SER A 71 4.58 10.37 -12.59
N LEU A 72 3.86 9.68 -11.70
CA LEU A 72 4.17 9.71 -10.26
C LEU A 72 5.52 9.05 -9.91
N LYS A 73 5.97 8.05 -10.68
CA LYS A 73 7.31 7.48 -10.55
C LYS A 73 8.38 8.43 -11.06
N ALA A 74 8.16 9.07 -12.22
CA ALA A 74 9.10 10.03 -12.79
C ALA A 74 9.26 11.27 -11.89
N ALA A 75 8.18 11.74 -11.29
CA ALA A 75 8.18 12.82 -10.30
C ALA A 75 8.79 12.41 -8.95
N GLY A 76 9.10 11.12 -8.74
CA GLY A 76 9.66 10.62 -7.49
C GLY A 76 8.69 10.64 -6.30
N VAL A 77 7.38 10.76 -6.56
CA VAL A 77 6.33 10.69 -5.52
C VAL A 77 6.13 9.23 -5.08
N ILE A 78 6.23 8.29 -6.02
CA ILE A 78 6.14 6.86 -5.75
C ILE A 78 7.46 6.18 -6.11
N ASN A 79 8.03 5.43 -5.18
CA ASN A 79 9.10 4.46 -5.47
C ASN A 79 8.59 3.02 -5.29
N ALA A 80 7.92 2.49 -6.31
CA ALA A 80 7.32 1.16 -6.27
C ALA A 80 8.33 0.07 -6.63
N THR A 81 8.80 -0.67 -5.62
CA THR A 81 9.78 -1.76 -5.75
C THR A 81 9.18 -3.13 -5.38
N GLY A 82 9.80 -4.21 -5.85
CA GLY A 82 9.39 -5.59 -5.53
C GLY A 82 7.92 -5.86 -5.82
N HIS A 83 7.18 -6.33 -4.80
CA HIS A 83 5.73 -6.61 -4.87
C HIS A 83 4.91 -5.42 -5.41
N TYR A 84 5.29 -4.19 -5.06
CA TYR A 84 4.54 -2.98 -5.43
C TYR A 84 4.70 -2.56 -6.89
N ARG A 85 5.70 -3.09 -7.61
CA ARG A 85 5.96 -2.73 -9.02
C ARG A 85 4.78 -3.05 -9.94
N ASN A 86 4.10 -4.16 -9.68
CA ASN A 86 3.03 -4.70 -10.51
C ASN A 86 1.63 -4.40 -9.95
N LEU A 87 1.55 -3.61 -8.87
CA LEU A 87 0.26 -3.26 -8.28
C LEU A 87 -0.36 -2.05 -8.98
N PRO A 88 -1.69 -2.04 -9.17
CA PRO A 88 -2.40 -0.89 -9.68
C PRO A 88 -2.43 0.28 -8.67
N LEU A 89 -2.60 1.49 -9.17
CA LEU A 89 -2.75 2.71 -8.35
C LEU A 89 -4.14 2.81 -7.78
N LYS A 90 -4.21 3.24 -6.52
CA LYS A 90 -5.42 3.69 -5.86
C LYS A 90 -5.22 5.08 -5.28
N VAL A 91 -6.12 6.00 -5.58
CA VAL A 91 -6.09 7.35 -5.01
C VAL A 91 -7.02 7.45 -3.80
N LEU A 92 -6.51 8.05 -2.73
CA LEU A 92 -7.17 8.22 -1.44
C LEU A 92 -7.41 9.70 -1.16
N GLY A 93 -8.49 10.01 -0.45
CA GLY A 93 -9.02 11.36 -0.32
C GLY A 93 -8.46 12.20 0.82
N ASP A 94 -7.24 11.96 1.30
CA ASP A 94 -6.65 12.78 2.37
C ASP A 94 -6.02 14.08 1.81
N GLY A 95 -6.18 15.19 2.53
CA GLY A 95 -5.78 16.54 2.11
C GLY A 95 -6.74 17.28 1.16
N GLU A 96 -6.30 18.42 0.62
CA GLU A 96 -7.08 19.30 -0.26
C GLU A 96 -6.43 19.42 -1.65
N MET A 97 -7.27 19.52 -2.68
CA MET A 97 -6.85 19.74 -4.06
C MET A 97 -7.39 21.07 -4.55
N ALA A 98 -6.49 22.00 -4.89
CA ALA A 98 -6.88 23.28 -5.50
C ALA A 98 -6.73 23.27 -7.03
N ALA A 99 -5.97 22.32 -7.59
CA ALA A 99 -5.71 22.23 -9.02
C ALA A 99 -6.61 21.17 -9.68
N GLY A 100 -7.20 21.52 -10.82
CA GLY A 100 -7.92 20.57 -11.67
C GLY A 100 -6.93 19.67 -12.41
N VAL A 101 -6.96 18.37 -12.11
CA VAL A 101 -6.01 17.39 -12.64
C VAL A 101 -6.75 16.21 -13.25
N LYS A 102 -6.20 15.64 -14.32
CA LYS A 102 -6.67 14.37 -14.89
C LYS A 102 -5.93 13.22 -14.23
N VAL A 103 -6.66 12.33 -13.57
CA VAL A 103 -6.06 11.23 -12.79
C VAL A 103 -6.48 9.89 -13.38
N HIS A 104 -5.50 9.09 -13.81
CA HIS A 104 -5.68 7.73 -14.30
C HIS A 104 -5.24 6.74 -13.23
N ALA A 105 -6.20 6.07 -12.60
CA ALA A 105 -5.94 5.03 -11.61
C ALA A 105 -6.94 3.88 -11.72
N ALA A 106 -6.62 2.71 -11.16
CA ALA A 106 -7.53 1.56 -11.21
C ALA A 106 -8.67 1.67 -10.20
N ALA A 107 -8.46 2.42 -9.11
CA ALA A 107 -9.44 2.60 -8.06
C ALA A 107 -9.30 3.98 -7.40
N PHE A 108 -10.42 4.49 -6.89
CA PHE A 108 -10.48 5.76 -6.15
C PHE A 108 -11.35 5.55 -4.91
N SER A 109 -11.01 6.19 -3.78
CA SER A 109 -11.97 6.32 -2.68
C SER A 109 -13.08 7.30 -3.07
N GLU A 110 -14.27 7.13 -2.49
CA GLU A 110 -15.41 8.03 -2.73
C GLU A 110 -15.04 9.47 -2.37
N SER A 111 -14.35 9.66 -1.25
CA SER A 111 -13.81 10.96 -0.83
C SER A 111 -12.81 11.56 -1.82
N ALA A 112 -11.98 10.74 -2.48
CA ALA A 112 -11.01 11.22 -3.46
C ALA A 112 -11.73 11.71 -4.73
N LYS A 113 -12.70 10.94 -5.23
CA LYS A 113 -13.47 11.32 -6.42
C LYS A 113 -14.15 12.66 -6.23
N ALA A 114 -14.86 12.84 -5.10
CA ALA A 114 -15.56 14.07 -4.79
C ALA A 114 -14.61 15.29 -4.74
N LYS A 115 -13.43 15.13 -4.13
CA LYS A 115 -12.43 16.21 -4.05
C LYS A 115 -11.80 16.55 -5.40
N ILE A 116 -11.51 15.56 -6.23
CA ILE A 116 -10.94 15.77 -7.57
C ILE A 116 -11.95 16.46 -8.48
N GLU A 117 -13.21 16.03 -8.45
CA GLU A 117 -14.30 16.64 -9.22
C GLU A 117 -14.61 18.07 -8.73
N ALA A 118 -14.60 18.31 -7.41
CA ALA A 118 -14.78 19.65 -6.85
C ALA A 118 -13.67 20.64 -7.24
N ALA A 119 -12.44 20.13 -7.45
CA ALA A 119 -11.32 20.91 -7.97
C ALA A 119 -11.36 21.12 -9.50
N GLY A 120 -12.42 20.63 -10.19
CA GLY A 120 -12.54 20.70 -11.65
C GLY A 120 -11.64 19.72 -12.40
N GLY A 121 -11.16 18.67 -11.72
CA GLY A 121 -10.38 17.59 -12.31
C GLY A 121 -11.24 16.51 -12.98
N SER A 122 -10.59 15.55 -13.62
CA SER A 122 -11.26 14.39 -14.24
C SER A 122 -10.70 13.07 -13.72
N VAL A 123 -11.59 12.10 -13.53
CA VAL A 123 -11.28 10.79 -12.94
C VAL A 123 -11.44 9.73 -14.01
N GLU A 124 -10.33 9.13 -14.44
CA GLU A 124 -10.33 8.02 -15.40
C GLU A 124 -9.96 6.71 -14.74
N VAL A 125 -10.88 5.73 -14.82
CA VAL A 125 -10.67 4.39 -14.26
C VAL A 125 -10.05 3.48 -15.30
N VAL A 126 -8.80 3.08 -15.07
CA VAL A 126 -8.09 2.15 -15.97
C VAL A 126 -8.66 0.73 -15.80
N PRO A 127 -9.08 0.05 -16.89
CA PRO A 127 -9.64 -1.29 -16.79
C PRO A 127 -8.62 -2.29 -16.28
N GLY A 128 -9.04 -3.12 -15.33
CA GLY A 128 -8.21 -4.18 -14.76
C GLY A 128 -8.05 -5.38 -15.69
N ARG A 129 -7.17 -6.32 -15.30
CA ARG A 129 -7.00 -7.59 -16.01
C ARG A 129 -8.31 -8.39 -16.00
N LYS A 130 -8.81 -8.74 -17.19
CA LYS A 130 -10.03 -9.54 -17.33
C LYS A 130 -9.85 -10.91 -16.68
N LYS A 131 -10.78 -11.28 -15.80
CA LYS A 131 -10.87 -12.65 -15.26
C LYS A 131 -11.38 -13.57 -16.37
N TRP A 132 -10.65 -14.64 -16.64
CA TRP A 132 -11.13 -15.67 -17.56
C TRP A 132 -12.30 -16.44 -16.94
N VAL A 133 -13.35 -16.65 -17.72
CA VAL A 133 -14.56 -17.36 -17.32
C VAL A 133 -14.90 -18.34 -18.45
N ARG A 134 -15.34 -19.56 -18.10
CA ARG A 134 -15.80 -20.56 -19.07
C ARG A 134 -17.07 -20.08 -19.76
N GLU A 135 -17.23 -20.38 -21.04
CA GLU A 135 -18.38 -19.93 -21.85
C GLU A 135 -19.73 -20.36 -21.26
N ALA A 136 -19.84 -21.61 -20.78
CA ALA A 136 -21.06 -22.09 -20.11
C ALA A 136 -21.41 -21.30 -18.83
N ALA A 137 -20.42 -20.74 -18.14
CA ALA A 137 -20.65 -19.89 -16.98
C ALA A 137 -20.97 -18.44 -17.37
N ALA A 138 -20.50 -17.98 -18.54
CA ALA A 138 -20.83 -16.65 -19.07
C ALA A 138 -22.24 -16.58 -19.68
N ALA A 139 -22.76 -17.69 -20.21
CA ALA A 139 -24.10 -17.77 -20.77
C ALA A 139 -25.24 -17.78 -19.72
N ASN A 140 -24.92 -18.05 -18.45
CA ASN A 140 -25.87 -18.15 -17.34
C ASN A 140 -25.75 -17.00 -16.31
N ALA A 141 -24.96 -15.97 -16.62
CA ALA A 141 -24.72 -14.80 -15.78
C ALA A 141 -25.37 -13.56 -16.42
#